data_AF-A0A833JB68-F1
#
_entry.id   AF-A0A833JB68-F1
#
_cell.length_a   1.000
_cell.length_b   1.000
_cell.length_c   1.000
_cell.angle_alpha   90.00
_cell.angle_beta   90.00
_cell.angle_gamma   90.00
#
_symmetry.space_group_name_H-M   'P 1'
#
loop_
_entity.id
_entity.type
_entity.pdbx_description
1 polymer ?
#
loop_
_entity_poly.entity_id
_entity_poly.type
_entity_poly.pdbx_seq_one_letter_code
_entity_poly.pdbx_strand_id
1 'polypeptide(L)' 'MPRRLLIALLLLAGLGLLAGPAPAFAGPAQSYLFGEQRFRNACRPPLKYAAGACVRRCPAGFEGFRGYCRQRNMMR' A
#
# COMPACT_ATOMS: atom_id res chain seq x y z
N MET A 1 -40.53 21.23 -30.74
CA MET A 1 -39.18 21.37 -30.14
C MET A 1 -38.71 20.23 -29.20
N PRO A 2 -39.36 19.04 -29.05
CA PRO A 2 -38.84 17.98 -28.14
C PRO A 2 -37.75 17.10 -28.79
N ARG A 3 -37.71 17.05 -30.12
CA ARG A 3 -36.79 16.18 -30.88
C ARG A 3 -35.32 16.57 -30.74
N ARG A 4 -35.02 17.87 -30.57
CA ARG A 4 -33.64 18.34 -30.34
C ARG A 4 -33.13 17.99 -28.94
N LEU A 5 -34.03 17.95 -27.97
CA LEU A 5 -33.74 17.61 -26.57
C LEU A 5 -33.42 16.12 -26.39
N LEU A 6 -34.15 15.25 -27.10
CA LEU A 6 -33.88 13.81 -27.13
C LEU A 6 -32.51 13.47 -27.74
N ILE A 7 -32.11 14.17 -28.80
CA ILE A 7 -30.82 13.95 -29.46
C ILE A 7 -29.66 14.37 -28.54
N ALA A 8 -29.81 15.48 -27.83
CA ALA A 8 -28.81 15.93 -26.85
C ALA A 8 -28.64 14.92 -25.70
N LEU A 9 -29.75 14.33 -25.22
CA LEU A 9 -29.72 13.31 -24.16
C LEU A 9 -29.01 12.02 -24.61
N LEU A 10 -29.26 11.58 -25.84
CA LEU A 10 -28.60 10.40 -26.44
C LEU A 10 -27.09 10.59 -26.62
N LEU A 11 -26.66 11.80 -27.02
CA LEU A 11 -25.24 12.13 -27.17
C LEU A 11 -24.49 12.15 -25.82
N LEU A 12 -25.13 12.66 -24.77
CA LEU A 12 -24.56 12.67 -23.41
C LEU A 12 -24.44 11.27 -22.82
N ALA A 13 -25.43 10.40 -23.07
CA ALA A 13 -25.42 9.01 -22.59
C ALA A 13 -24.35 8.15 -23.28
N GLY A 14 -24.10 8.38 -24.57
CA GLY A 14 -23.07 7.64 -25.34
C GLY A 14 -21.63 7.96 -24.91
N LEU A 15 -21.38 9.15 -24.36
CA LEU A 15 -20.03 9.60 -24.00
C LEU A 15 -19.50 8.96 -22.70
N GLY A 16 -20.39 8.49 -21.82
CA GLY A 16 -20.00 7.85 -20.56
C GLY A 16 -19.48 6.42 -20.70
N LEU A 17 -19.79 5.73 -21.81
CA LEU A 17 -19.43 4.31 -22.02
C LEU A 17 -17.98 4.09 -22.49
N LEU A 18 -17.26 5.13 -22.88
CA LEU A 18 -15.85 5.02 -23.33
C LEU A 18 -14.83 5.10 -22.18
N ALA A 19 -15.29 5.39 -20.96
CA ALA A 19 -14.46 5.38 -19.76
C ALA A 19 -14.29 3.94 -19.25
N GLY A 20 -13.44 3.16 -19.94
CA GLY A 20 -12.97 1.87 -19.44
C GLY A 20 -12.26 2.02 -18.08
N PRO A 21 -12.22 0.96 -17.25
CA PRO A 21 -11.58 1.02 -15.95
C PRO A 21 -10.10 1.39 -16.13
N ALA A 22 -9.69 2.52 -15.56
CA ALA A 22 -8.30 2.93 -15.58
C ALA A 22 -7.45 1.86 -14.86
N PRO A 23 -6.32 1.43 -15.43
CA PRO A 23 -5.44 0.50 -14.74
C PRO A 23 -4.92 1.19 -13.47
N ALA A 24 -5.26 0.64 -12.31
CA ALA A 24 -4.69 1.07 -11.05
C ALA A 24 -3.20 0.70 -11.04
N PHE A 25 -2.34 1.68 -11.29
CA PHE A 25 -0.90 1.51 -11.21
C PHE A 25 -0.53 1.36 -9.74
N ALA A 26 -0.34 0.12 -9.28
CA ALA A 26 0.26 -0.12 -7.98
C ALA A 26 1.69 0.43 -8.04
N GLY A 27 1.94 1.54 -7.34
CA GLY A 27 3.27 2.13 -7.20
C GLY A 27 4.27 1.09 -6.67
N PRO A 28 5.59 1.35 -6.80
CA PRO A 28 6.61 0.37 -6.43
C PRO A 28 6.34 -0.13 -5.02
N ALA A 29 6.21 -1.45 -4.87
CA ALA A 29 6.06 -2.09 -3.57
C ALA A 29 7.27 -1.65 -2.74
N GLN A 30 7.06 -0.66 -1.86
CA GLN A 30 8.12 -0.22 -0.97
C GLN A 30 8.45 -1.44 -0.13
N SER A 31 9.64 -1.94 -0.34
CA SER A 31 10.17 -3.07 0.38
C SER A 31 10.33 -2.58 1.81
N TYR A 32 9.29 -2.81 2.61
CA TYR A 32 9.21 -2.45 4.03
C TYR A 32 10.49 -2.87 4.79
N LEU A 33 11.12 -3.94 4.31
CA LEU A 33 12.42 -4.45 4.75
C LEU A 33 13.57 -3.42 4.77
N PHE A 34 13.65 -2.49 3.81
CA PHE A 34 14.75 -1.52 3.77
C PHE A 34 14.58 -0.38 4.78
N GLY A 35 13.35 -0.09 5.20
CA GLY A 35 13.07 0.88 6.26
C GLY A 35 13.61 0.36 7.59
N GLU A 36 13.20 -0.85 7.98
CA GLU A 36 13.40 -1.31 9.35
C GLU A 36 14.89 -1.53 9.71
N GLN A 37 15.73 -1.86 8.73
CA GLN A 37 17.18 -1.97 8.95
C GLN A 37 17.86 -0.64 9.30
N ARG A 38 17.41 0.48 8.73
CA ARG A 38 17.98 1.81 9.04
C ARG A 38 17.57 2.28 10.44
N PHE A 39 16.41 1.83 10.91
CA PHE A 39 15.83 2.26 12.18
C PHE A 39 16.18 1.34 13.37
N ARG A 40 17.19 0.48 13.24
CA ARG A 40 17.70 -0.38 14.33
C ARG A 40 18.01 0.37 15.63
N ASN A 41 18.50 1.60 15.49
CA ASN A 41 18.89 2.46 16.60
C ASN A 41 17.84 3.57 16.86
N ALA A 42 16.72 3.58 16.13
CA ALA A 42 15.67 4.57 16.33
C ALA A 42 14.92 4.33 17.65
N CYS A 43 14.81 3.06 18.05
CA CYS A 43 14.20 2.67 19.32
C CYS A 43 15.28 2.53 20.41
N ARG A 44 14.95 2.98 21.62
CA ARG A 44 15.82 2.76 22.78
C ARG A 44 15.83 1.26 23.14
N PRO A 45 17.00 0.63 23.35
CA PRO A 45 17.06 -0.74 23.86
C PRO A 45 16.21 -0.87 25.14
N PRO A 46 15.41 -1.95 25.32
CA PRO A 46 15.36 -3.22 24.56
C PRO A 46 14.27 -3.29 23.46
N LEU A 47 13.69 -2.16 23.05
CA LEU A 47 12.62 -2.12 22.06
C LEU A 47 13.14 -2.37 20.64
N LYS A 48 12.27 -2.84 19.75
CA LYS A 48 12.56 -3.13 18.35
C LYS A 48 11.69 -2.26 17.44
N TYR A 49 12.25 -1.75 16.36
CA TYR A 49 11.49 -1.02 15.34
C TYR A 49 10.68 -1.95 14.44
N ALA A 50 9.40 -1.64 14.21
CA ALA A 50 8.51 -2.32 13.27
C ALA A 50 7.51 -1.32 12.68
N ALA A 51 7.49 -1.17 11.35
CA ALA A 51 6.51 -0.35 10.62
C ALA A 51 6.22 1.05 11.24
N GLY A 52 7.26 1.77 11.69
CA GLY A 52 7.09 3.11 12.28
C GLY A 52 6.87 3.16 13.80
N ALA A 53 6.79 2.02 14.48
CA ALA A 53 6.59 1.93 15.92
C ALA A 53 7.71 1.17 16.63
N CYS A 54 7.93 1.48 17.92
CA CYS A 54 8.81 0.72 18.79
C CYS A 54 8.02 -0.33 19.58
N VAL A 55 8.25 -1.61 19.29
CA VAL A 55 7.55 -2.75 19.88
C VAL A 55 8.47 -3.60 20.76
N ARG A 56 7.94 -4.20 21.83
CA ARG A 56 8.67 -5.18 22.68
C ARG A 56 8.83 -6.53 21.98
N ARG A 57 7.77 -6.99 21.29
CA ARG A 57 7.70 -8.26 20.55
C ARG A 57 7.31 -7.99 19.10
N CYS A 58 7.90 -8.74 18.17
CA CYS A 58 7.58 -8.60 16.74
C CYS A 58 6.21 -9.22 16.41
N PRO A 59 5.44 -8.62 15.49
CA PRO A 59 4.16 -9.16 15.04
C PRO A 59 4.31 -10.48 14.28
N ALA A 60 3.19 -11.19 14.08
CA ALA A 60 3.17 -12.45 13.34
C ALA A 60 3.74 -12.28 11.92
N GLY A 61 4.48 -13.28 11.44
CA GLY A 61 5.19 -13.20 10.16
C GLY A 61 6.51 -12.42 10.19
N PHE A 62 6.89 -11.83 11.34
CA PHE A 62 8.18 -11.15 11.53
C PHE A 62 9.00 -11.78 12.67
N GLU A 63 10.32 -11.70 12.57
CA GLU A 63 11.28 -12.16 13.55
C GLU A 63 12.09 -10.98 14.07
N GLY A 64 12.37 -10.98 15.37
CA GLY A 64 13.16 -9.92 15.97
C GLY A 64 14.65 -10.13 15.68
N PHE A 65 15.28 -9.11 15.10
CA PHE A 65 16.70 -9.13 14.78
C PHE A 65 17.34 -7.81 15.16
N ARG A 66 18.34 -7.83 16.05
CA ARG A 66 19.19 -6.67 16.44
C ARG A 66 18.49 -5.29 16.38
N GLY A 67 17.42 -5.10 17.16
CA GLY A 67 16.75 -3.79 17.31
C GLY A 67 15.63 -3.47 16.32
N TYR A 68 15.25 -4.39 15.43
CA TYR A 68 14.09 -4.24 14.53
C TYR A 68 13.44 -5.60 14.25
N CYS A 69 12.29 -5.57 13.58
CA CYS A 69 11.59 -6.77 13.12
C CYS A 69 11.86 -6.97 11.63
N ARG A 70 12.36 -8.13 11.24
CA ARG A 70 12.54 -8.54 9.83
C ARG A 70 11.46 -9.55 9.46
N GLN A 71 11.01 -9.55 8.21
CA GLN A 71 10.07 -10.57 7.76
C GLN A 71 10.69 -11.96 7.92
N ARG A 72 9.91 -12.90 8.47
CA ARG A 72 10.30 -14.31 8.52
C ARG A 72 10.30 -14.84 7.10
N ASN A 73 11.42 -15.42 6.68
CA ASN A 73 11.46 -16.10 5.41
C ASN A 73 10.65 -17.39 5.54
N MET A 74 9.50 -17.46 4.89
CA MET A 74 8.55 -18.59 4.94
C MET A 74 8.96 -19.74 4.00
N MET A 75 10.21 -19.75 3.52
CA MET A 75 10.76 -20.86 2.75
C MET A 75 11.06 -22.04 3.68
N ARG A 76 10.03 -22.83 3.98
CA ARG A 76 10.12 -24.21 4.45
C ARG A 76 9.03 -25.04 3.79
#